data_AF-A0A9E3Q8M0-F1
#
_entry.id   AF-A0A9E3Q8M0-F1
#
_cell.length_a   1.000
_cell.length_b   1.000
_cell.length_c   1.000
_cell.angle_alpha   90.00
_cell.angle_beta   90.00
_cell.angle_gamma   90.00
#
_symmetry.space_group_name_H-M   'P 1'
#
loop_
_entity.id
_entity.type
_entity.pdbx_description
1 polymer ?
#
loop_
_entity_poly.entity_id
_entity_poly.type
_entity_poly.pdbx_seq_one_letter_code
_entity_poly.pdbx_strand_id
1 'polypeptide(L)'
;MEIINKNKGVIALAFILAIGYFAYKTFFPATLDVNKPAANGERLIKLAGELERVNFDQELFSSPGYIFLSDFSAEVAPQPAGRTNPFNPIGRD
;
A
#
# COMPACT_ATOMS: atom_id res chain seq x y z
N MET A 1 23.44 -58.24 12.38
CA MET A 1 24.44 -57.37 13.07
C MET A 1 25.61 -56.96 12.17
N GLU A 2 25.89 -57.63 11.05
CA GLU A 2 27.01 -57.28 10.16
C GLU A 2 26.91 -55.89 9.54
N ILE A 3 25.71 -55.47 9.14
CA ILE A 3 25.45 -54.15 8.52
C ILE A 3 25.76 -53.02 9.50
N ILE A 4 25.39 -53.18 10.77
CA ILE A 4 25.66 -52.22 11.83
C ILE A 4 27.17 -52.11 12.05
N ASN A 5 27.88 -53.23 12.03
CA ASN A 5 29.32 -53.25 12.27
C ASN A 5 30.16 -52.69 11.11
N LYS A 6 29.71 -52.88 9.87
CA LYS A 6 30.38 -52.37 8.66
C LYS A 6 30.22 -50.86 8.48
N ASN A 7 29.09 -50.30 8.93
CA ASN A 7 28.72 -48.90 8.66
C ASN A 7 28.64 -48.03 9.93
N LYS A 8 29.29 -48.44 11.03
CA LYS A 8 29.20 -47.74 12.33
C LYS A 8 29.43 -46.23 12.25
N GLY A 9 30.41 -45.80 11.47
CA GLY A 9 30.72 -44.37 11.30
C GLY A 9 29.59 -43.59 10.63
N VAL A 10 28.99 -44.15 9.57
CA VAL A 10 27.87 -43.52 8.86
C VAL A 10 26.62 -43.47 9.75
N ILE A 11 26.37 -44.53 10.52
CA ILE A 11 25.25 -44.60 11.45
C ILE A 11 25.42 -43.58 12.58
N ALA A 12 26.62 -43.47 13.16
CA ALA A 12 26.92 -42.47 14.18
C ALA A 12 26.73 -41.04 13.67
N LEU A 13 27.19 -40.75 12.45
CA LEU A 13 27.00 -39.45 11.82
C LEU A 13 25.52 -39.13 11.58
N ALA A 14 24.75 -40.08 11.06
CA ALA A 14 23.31 -39.92 10.85
C ALA A 14 22.57 -39.67 12.17
N PHE A 15 22.98 -40.34 13.25
CA PHE A 15 22.40 -40.15 14.57
C PHE A 15 22.72 -38.75 15.14
N ILE A 16 23.95 -38.27 14.97
CA ILE A 16 24.35 -36.91 15.37
C ILE A 16 23.56 -35.86 14.59
N LEU A 17 23.41 -36.03 13.28
CA LEU A 17 22.61 -35.12 12.44
C LEU A 17 21.13 -35.12 12.83
N ALA A 18 20.57 -36.29 13.15
CA ALA A 18 19.21 -36.40 13.63
C ALA A 18 19.03 -35.65 14.96
N ILE A 19 19.91 -35.88 15.95
CA ILE A 19 19.87 -35.15 17.22
C ILE A 19 20.04 -33.65 17.00
N GLY A 20 20.98 -33.24 16.15
CA GLY A 20 21.21 -31.83 15.82
C GLY A 20 19.98 -31.18 15.20
N TYR A 21 19.30 -31.86 14.29
CA TYR A 21 18.06 -31.39 13.68
C TYR A 21 16.93 -31.25 14.70
N PHE A 22 16.75 -32.25 15.58
CA PHE A 22 15.74 -32.20 16.65
C PHE A 22 16.04 -31.06 17.63
N ALA A 23 17.28 -30.93 18.09
CA ALA A 23 17.70 -29.82 18.94
C ALA A 23 17.44 -28.47 18.25
N TYR A 24 17.83 -28.32 16.99
CA TYR A 24 17.58 -27.10 16.23
C TYR A 24 16.09 -26.77 16.15
N LYS A 25 15.23 -27.74 15.86
CA LYS A 25 13.77 -27.54 15.82
C LYS A 25 13.17 -27.17 17.18
N THR A 26 13.70 -27.72 18.27
CA THR A 26 13.23 -27.41 19.63
C THR A 26 13.67 -26.03 20.11
N PHE A 27 14.91 -25.63 19.84
CA PHE A 27 15.45 -24.35 20.27
C PHE A 27 15.16 -23.18 19.31
N PHE A 28 14.92 -23.47 18.03
CA PHE A 28 14.64 -22.48 16.98
C PHE A 28 13.32 -22.81 16.25
N PRO A 29 12.17 -22.75 16.96
CA PRO A 29 10.89 -22.88 16.29
C PRO A 29 10.74 -21.76 15.24
N ALA A 30 10.33 -22.12 14.02
CA ALA A 30 10.01 -21.13 13.00
C ALA A 30 8.73 -20.41 13.42
N THR A 31 8.87 -19.24 14.03
CA THR A 31 7.74 -18.38 14.37
C THR A 31 7.42 -17.51 13.15
N LEU A 32 6.25 -17.72 12.56
CA LEU A 32 5.64 -16.70 11.73
C LEU A 32 5.12 -15.63 12.68
N ASP A 33 5.82 -14.49 12.73
CA ASP A 33 5.40 -13.36 13.53
C ASP A 33 4.21 -12.67 12.85
N VAL A 34 3.01 -13.19 13.11
CA VAL A 34 1.74 -12.63 12.60
C VAL A 34 1.43 -11.27 13.26
N ASN A 35 2.15 -10.92 14.33
CA ASN A 35 2.03 -9.65 15.03
C ASN A 35 3.08 -8.64 14.60
N LYS A 36 4.04 -9.01 13.75
CA LYS A 36 4.92 -8.04 13.12
C LYS A 36 4.04 -7.18 12.23
N PRO A 37 3.82 -5.90 12.55
CA PRO A 37 3.06 -5.03 11.67
C PRO A 37 3.78 -5.11 10.33
N ALA A 38 3.07 -5.48 9.26
CA ALA A 38 3.57 -5.17 7.93
C ALA A 38 4.00 -3.70 7.99
N ALA A 39 5.22 -3.36 7.54
CA ALA A 39 5.79 -2.02 7.70
C ALA A 39 4.86 -0.87 7.21
N ASN A 40 3.82 -1.23 6.47
CA ASN A 40 2.75 -0.36 5.98
C ASN A 40 1.66 -0.05 7.02
N GLY A 41 1.31 -0.98 7.92
CA GLY A 41 0.21 -0.81 8.89
C GLY A 41 0.48 0.27 9.93
N GLU A 42 1.69 0.30 10.50
CA GLU A 42 2.11 1.34 11.43
C GLU A 42 2.13 2.74 10.76
N ARG A 43 2.60 2.80 9.51
CA ARG A 43 2.60 4.04 8.72
C ARG A 43 1.19 4.55 8.44
N LEU A 44 0.23 3.67 8.18
CA LEU A 44 -1.16 4.03 7.94
C LEU A 44 -1.84 4.57 9.20
N ILE A 45 -1.62 3.94 10.36
CA ILE A 45 -2.18 4.43 11.64
C ILE A 45 -1.58 5.79 11.99
N LYS A 46 -0.27 5.96 11.80
CA LYS A 46 0.39 7.25 12.02
C LYS A 46 -0.17 8.34 11.09
N LEU A 47 -0.30 8.05 9.80
CA LEU A 47 -0.85 8.98 8.81
C LEU A 47 -2.31 9.34 9.12
N ALA A 48 -3.12 8.37 9.55
CA ALA A 48 -4.50 8.62 9.95
C ALA A 48 -4.57 9.60 11.15
N GLY A 49 -3.73 9.40 12.17
CA GLY A 49 -3.66 10.32 13.32
C GLY A 49 -3.06 11.69 12.99
N GLU A 50 -2.25 11.81 11.93
CA GLU A 50 -1.80 13.10 11.40
C GLU A 50 -2.94 13.83 10.67
N LEU A 51 -3.70 13.12 9.82
CA LEU A 51 -4.83 13.68 9.07
C LEU A 51 -6.01 14.06 9.96
N GLU A 52 -6.29 13.31 11.03
CA GLU A 52 -7.34 13.65 12.00
C GLU A 52 -7.10 15.01 12.67
N ARG A 53 -5.83 15.43 12.78
CA ARG A 53 -5.44 16.72 13.35
C ARG A 53 -5.46 17.86 12.33
N VAL A 54 -5.54 17.55 11.03
CA VAL A 54 -5.65 18.57 9.99
C VAL A 54 -7.06 19.11 10.01
N ASN A 55 -7.24 20.25 10.65
CA ASN A 55 -8.48 21.00 10.55
C ASN A 55 -8.37 22.03 9.42
N PHE A 56 -9.45 22.19 8.65
CA PHE A 56 -9.50 23.20 7.61
C PHE A 56 -9.89 24.55 8.23
N ASP A 57 -8.98 25.51 8.14
CA ASP A 57 -9.22 26.86 8.64
C ASP A 57 -10.22 27.60 7.74
N GLN A 58 -11.44 27.78 8.24
CA GLN A 58 -12.49 28.51 7.53
C GLN A 58 -12.27 30.02 7.52
N GLU A 59 -11.40 30.56 8.39
CA GLU A 59 -11.05 31.98 8.39
C GLU A 59 -10.29 32.37 7.12
N LEU A 60 -9.64 31.40 6.46
CA LEU A 60 -9.02 31.59 5.14
C LEU A 60 -10.00 32.21 4.13
N PHE A 61 -11.26 31.79 4.15
CA PHE A 61 -12.30 32.30 3.25
C PHE A 61 -12.81 33.71 3.61
N SER A 62 -12.50 34.16 4.82
CA SER A 62 -12.79 35.52 5.28
C SER A 62 -11.60 36.47 5.11
N SER A 63 -10.45 35.95 4.67
CA SER A 63 -9.26 36.77 4.44
C SER A 63 -9.50 37.75 3.29
N PRO A 64 -9.00 39.00 3.38
CA PRO A 64 -9.08 39.95 2.27
C PRO A 64 -8.50 39.36 0.97
N GLY A 65 -7.38 38.63 1.07
CA GLY A 65 -6.76 37.99 -0.10
C GLY A 65 -7.68 37.00 -0.81
N TYR A 66 -8.49 36.24 -0.06
CA TYR A 66 -9.47 35.32 -0.64
C TYR A 66 -10.71 36.05 -1.19
N ILE A 67 -11.23 37.03 -0.44
CA ILE A 67 -12.43 37.79 -0.84
C ILE A 67 -12.16 38.65 -2.09
N PHE A 68 -10.95 39.18 -2.22
CA PHE A 68 -10.52 40.02 -3.33
C PHE A 68 -9.79 39.25 -4.44
N LEU A 69 -9.91 37.92 -4.49
CA LEU A 69 -9.49 37.14 -5.66
C LEU A 69 -10.29 37.63 -6.86
N SER A 70 -9.66 38.47 -7.68
CA SER A 70 -10.16 38.80 -9.00
C SER A 70 -9.93 37.59 -9.90
N ASP A 71 -10.98 37.17 -10.59
CA ASP A 71 -10.80 36.25 -11.71
C ASP A 71 -9.90 36.93 -12.75
N PHE A 72 -8.82 36.24 -13.13
CA PHE A 72 -7.92 36.66 -14.20
C PHE A 72 -8.25 35.94 -15.52
N SER A 73 -9.42 35.33 -15.60
CA SER A 73 -9.90 34.76 -16.85
C SER A 73 -9.93 35.85 -17.93
N ALA A 74 -9.38 35.50 -19.10
CA ALA A 74 -9.57 36.32 -20.28
C ALA A 74 -11.05 36.27 -20.66
N GLU A 75 -11.65 37.41 -21.02
CA GLU A 75 -12.98 37.42 -21.60
C GLU A 75 -13.02 36.45 -22.78
N VAL A 76 -13.89 35.44 -22.69
CA VAL A 76 -14.10 34.52 -23.78
C VAL A 76 -14.98 35.21 -24.80
N ALA A 77 -14.41 35.55 -25.95
CA ALA A 77 -15.17 36.11 -27.05
C ALA A 77 -16.34 35.17 -27.41
N PRO A 78 -17.59 35.68 -27.50
CA PRO A 78 -18.75 34.87 -27.80
C PRO A 78 -18.53 34.13 -29.12
N GLN A 79 -18.57 32.80 -29.06
CA GLN A 79 -18.48 31.96 -30.25
C GLN A 79 -19.86 31.93 -30.92
N PRO A 80 -19.92 31.87 -32.26
CA PRO A 80 -21.18 31.64 -32.96
C PRO A 80 -21.82 30.35 -32.45
N ALA A 81 -23.16 30.32 -32.39
CA ALA A 81 -23.91 29.12 -32.06
C ALA A 81 -23.37 27.93 -32.86
N GLY A 82 -23.20 26.80 -32.19
CA GLY A 82 -22.41 25.66 -32.69
C GLY A 82 -22.76 25.23 -34.12
N ARG A 83 -21.81 24.54 -34.76
CA ARG A 83 -22.03 23.96 -36.09
C ARG A 83 -23.27 23.06 -36.07
N THR A 84 -24.03 23.05 -37.17
CA THR A 84 -25.09 22.06 -37.39
C THR A 84 -24.58 20.68 -37.01
N ASN A 85 -25.30 19.99 -36.12
CA ASN A 85 -24.92 18.68 -35.64
C ASN A 85 -24.76 17.73 -36.85
N PRO A 86 -23.55 17.22 -37.15
CA PRO A 86 -23.33 16.34 -38.30
C PRO A 86 -23.99 14.96 -38.12
N PHE A 87 -24.47 14.67 -36.90
CA PHE A 87 -25.24 13.47 -36.57
C PHE A 87 -26.75 13.74 -36.50
N ASN A 88 -27.23 14.94 -36.86
CA ASN A 88 -28.67 15.17 -36.93
C ASN A 88 -29.26 14.28 -38.04
N PRO A 89 -30.31 13.48 -37.76
CA PRO A 89 -30.93 12.65 -38.79
C PRO A 89 -31.45 13.51 -39.94
N ILE A 90 -31.16 13.11 -41.17
CA ILE A 90 -31.65 13.79 -42.38
C ILE A 90 -33.18 13.67 -42.43
N GLY A 91 -33.89 14.78 -42.64
CA GLY A 91 -35.35 14.79 -42.84
C GLY A 91 -36.19 15.01 -41.58
N ARG A 92 -35.65 15.71 -40.57
CA ARG A 92 -36.44 16.26 -39.45
C ARG A 92 -36.44 17.79 -39.56
N ASP A 93 -37.30 18.25 -40.45
CA ASP A 93 -37.65 19.66 -40.65
C ASP A 93 -39.18 19.75 -40.48
#